data_AF-A0A484YX35-F1
#
_entry.id   AF-A0A484YX35-F1
#
_cell.length_a   1.000
_cell.length_b   1.000
_cell.length_c   1.000
_cell.angle_alpha   90.00
_cell.angle_beta   90.00
_cell.angle_gamma   90.00
#
_symmetry.space_group_name_H-M   'P 1'
#
loop_
_entity.id
_entity.type
_entity.pdbx_description
1 polymer ?
#
loop_
_entity_poly.entity_id
_entity_poly.type
_entity_poly.pdbx_seq_one_letter_code
_entity_poly.pdbx_strand_id
1 'polypeptide(L)'
;MITLWSRRSGRQLKQAKQPLLWLGGGALGSADAVQKLADAGVTVISSTHARGVLPDSHRASLRAFHNSPSVETLIARCDFTLVAGSRLRSNETRSWTLELPHPRVQIDIDPAAASRNYLMDNTLVADCSVLLATLANKAQGREWGNAQWDAQVQQAVATAEQGLREQCGAYAKLNDAIDNALPNDGLLVRDITVSGSLWGSRLFRANGPLMNIHSLAGAIGMGLPMAIGTAIANPQRKVVGLVATAA
;
A
#
# COMPACT_ATOMS: atom_id res chain seq x y z
N MET A 1 -0.25 -25.45 -8.72
CA MET A 1 0.27 -24.08 -8.49
C MET A 1 0.36 -23.69 -7.01
N ILE A 2 -0.58 -24.06 -6.13
CA ILE A 2 -0.48 -23.86 -4.65
C ILE A 2 0.65 -24.70 -4.00
N THR A 3 0.99 -25.85 -4.59
CA THR A 3 2.12 -26.71 -4.21
C THR A 3 3.50 -26.09 -4.49
N LEU A 4 3.55 -24.97 -5.21
CA LEU A 4 4.78 -24.28 -5.64
C LEU A 4 5.00 -22.94 -4.92
N TRP A 5 4.34 -22.69 -3.78
CA TRP A 5 4.98 -21.82 -2.78
C TRP A 5 6.24 -22.56 -2.35
N SER A 6 7.35 -22.26 -3.03
CA SER A 6 8.55 -23.10 -3.02
C SER A 6 8.86 -23.49 -1.57
N ARG A 7 9.20 -24.75 -1.30
CA ARG A 7 9.55 -25.19 0.08
C ARG A 7 10.53 -24.21 0.74
N ARG A 8 11.33 -23.53 -0.08
CA ARG A 8 12.24 -22.43 0.26
C ARG A 8 11.52 -21.15 0.72
N SER A 9 10.74 -20.46 -0.13
CA SER A 9 10.00 -19.24 0.27
C SER A 9 9.05 -19.53 1.44
N GLY A 10 8.38 -20.68 1.35
CA GLY A 10 7.89 -21.54 2.44
C GLY A 10 8.46 -21.27 3.81
N ARG A 11 9.71 -21.71 3.89
CA ARG A 11 10.49 -21.80 5.10
C ARG A 11 11.06 -20.44 5.49
N GLN A 12 11.43 -19.61 4.50
CA GLN A 12 11.99 -18.28 4.73
C GLN A 12 11.01 -17.37 5.46
N LEU A 13 9.76 -17.24 5.02
CA LEU A 13 8.75 -16.45 5.76
C LEU A 13 8.47 -17.02 7.15
N LYS A 14 8.47 -18.36 7.28
CA LYS A 14 8.28 -19.01 8.58
C LYS A 14 9.41 -18.74 9.56
N GLN A 15 10.59 -18.38 9.08
CA GLN A 15 11.79 -18.06 9.87
C GLN A 15 11.99 -16.55 10.04
N ALA A 16 11.35 -15.75 9.18
CA ALA A 16 11.35 -14.29 9.27
C ALA A 16 10.82 -13.85 10.64
N LYS A 17 11.41 -12.81 11.19
CA LYS A 17 10.99 -12.17 12.43
C LYS A 17 10.14 -10.93 12.15
N GLN A 18 10.47 -10.19 11.10
CA GLN A 18 9.83 -8.93 10.70
C GLN A 18 9.58 -8.95 9.19
N PRO A 19 8.64 -9.79 8.71
CA PRO A 19 8.33 -9.85 7.29
C PRO A 19 7.59 -8.59 6.83
N LEU A 20 7.95 -8.11 5.64
CA LEU A 20 7.31 -7.02 4.93
C LEU A 20 6.45 -7.54 3.79
N LEU A 21 5.20 -7.07 3.70
CA LEU A 21 4.30 -7.26 2.57
C LEU A 21 4.13 -5.94 1.82
N TRP A 22 4.63 -5.88 0.59
CA TRP A 22 4.43 -4.77 -0.32
C TRP A 22 3.24 -5.04 -1.24
N LEU A 23 2.18 -4.24 -1.13
CA LEU A 23 0.94 -4.41 -1.88
C LEU A 23 0.87 -3.52 -3.12
N GLY A 24 0.51 -4.13 -4.24
CA GLY A 24 0.21 -3.47 -5.50
C GLY A 24 -1.26 -3.59 -5.90
N GLY A 25 -1.64 -2.98 -7.03
CA GLY A 25 -3.01 -3.04 -7.55
C GLY A 25 -3.53 -4.46 -7.80
N GLY A 26 -2.63 -5.41 -8.10
CA GLY A 26 -3.01 -6.81 -8.26
C GLY A 26 -3.53 -7.48 -6.97
N ALA A 27 -3.38 -6.83 -5.81
CA ALA A 27 -3.87 -7.31 -4.52
C ALA A 27 -5.16 -6.60 -4.04
N LEU A 28 -5.82 -5.80 -4.88
CA LEU A 28 -7.06 -5.07 -4.51
C LEU A 28 -8.18 -6.00 -4.01
N GLY A 29 -8.26 -7.23 -4.52
CA GLY A 29 -9.24 -8.25 -4.10
C GLY A 29 -8.84 -9.07 -2.87
N SER A 30 -7.78 -8.69 -2.16
CA SER A 30 -7.15 -9.53 -1.12
C SER A 30 -7.28 -8.97 0.30
N ALA A 31 -8.20 -8.04 0.55
CA ALA A 31 -8.33 -7.32 1.83
C ALA A 31 -8.38 -8.26 3.05
N ASP A 32 -9.27 -9.26 3.05
CA ASP A 32 -9.40 -10.21 4.17
C ASP A 32 -8.12 -11.01 4.44
N ALA A 33 -7.43 -11.43 3.38
CA ALA A 33 -6.19 -12.19 3.51
C ALA A 33 -5.06 -11.32 4.03
N VAL A 34 -4.96 -10.08 3.54
CA VAL A 34 -3.99 -9.09 3.99
C VAL A 34 -4.23 -8.73 5.46
N GLN A 35 -5.48 -8.50 5.86
CA GLN A 35 -5.85 -8.22 7.25
C GLN A 35 -5.39 -9.36 8.17
N LYS A 36 -5.69 -10.62 7.83
CA LYS A 36 -5.23 -11.79 8.60
C LYS A 36 -3.71 -11.89 8.73
N LEU A 37 -2.97 -11.60 7.66
CA LEU A 37 -1.50 -11.59 7.68
C LEU A 37 -0.97 -10.44 8.54
N ALA A 38 -1.57 -9.26 8.44
CA ALA A 38 -1.22 -8.10 9.25
C ALA A 38 -1.54 -8.33 10.74
N ASP A 39 -2.65 -8.99 11.05
CA ASP A 39 -3.03 -9.38 12.41
C ASP A 39 -2.05 -10.40 13.01
N ALA A 40 -1.49 -11.27 12.19
CA ALA A 40 -0.40 -12.16 12.57
C ALA A 40 0.96 -11.44 12.71
N GLY A 41 1.04 -10.13 12.43
CA GLY A 41 2.24 -9.31 12.63
C GLY A 41 3.11 -9.08 11.39
N VAL A 42 2.60 -9.36 10.18
CA VAL A 42 3.29 -8.96 8.94
C VAL A 42 3.16 -7.45 8.76
N THR A 43 4.29 -6.74 8.65
CA THR A 43 4.30 -5.30 8.32
C THR A 43 3.82 -5.12 6.89
N VAL A 44 2.91 -4.18 6.64
CA VAL A 44 2.32 -3.95 5.32
C VAL A 44 2.65 -2.55 4.83
N ILE A 45 3.19 -2.44 3.62
CA ILE A 45 3.30 -1.17 2.91
C ILE A 45 2.52 -1.27 1.60
N SER A 46 1.77 -0.22 1.28
CA SER A 46 0.94 -0.18 0.07
C SER A 46 1.55 0.76 -0.97
N SER A 47 1.57 0.32 -2.22
CA SER A 47 1.57 1.25 -3.35
C SER A 47 0.40 2.22 -3.24
N THR A 48 0.50 3.34 -3.92
CA THR A 48 -0.57 4.34 -3.98
C THR A 48 -1.88 3.74 -4.52
N HIS A 49 -1.81 2.73 -5.39
CA HIS A 49 -2.98 2.07 -5.96
C HIS A 49 -3.59 0.99 -5.06
N ALA A 50 -2.78 0.31 -4.24
CA ALA A 50 -3.26 -0.69 -3.29
C ALA A 50 -3.70 -0.10 -1.93
N ARG A 51 -3.59 1.22 -1.78
CA ARG A 51 -3.82 1.87 -0.50
C ARG A 51 -5.27 1.64 -0.04
N GLY A 52 -5.41 1.24 1.22
CA GLY A 52 -6.70 0.85 1.81
C GLY A 52 -7.01 -0.64 1.72
N VAL A 53 -6.23 -1.46 0.98
CA VAL A 53 -6.38 -2.93 1.06
C VAL A 53 -6.16 -3.43 2.48
N LEU A 54 -5.15 -2.89 3.17
CA LEU A 54 -5.13 -2.84 4.63
C LEU A 54 -5.57 -1.42 5.04
N PRO A 55 -6.52 -1.27 5.98
CA PRO A 55 -6.89 0.04 6.50
C PRO A 55 -5.68 0.81 7.03
N ASP A 56 -5.61 2.11 6.75
CA ASP A 56 -4.52 2.98 7.18
C ASP A 56 -4.37 3.05 8.71
N SER A 57 -5.44 2.77 9.46
CA SER A 57 -5.46 2.74 10.94
C SER A 57 -4.87 1.47 11.53
N HIS A 58 -4.58 0.45 10.72
CA HIS A 58 -4.06 -0.81 11.21
C HIS A 58 -2.63 -0.64 11.76
N ARG A 59 -2.35 -1.25 12.93
CA ARG A 59 -1.06 -1.11 13.64
C ARG A 59 0.17 -1.51 12.82
N ALA A 60 0.01 -2.46 11.90
CA ALA A 60 1.07 -2.95 11.01
C ALA A 60 1.16 -2.19 9.67
N SER A 61 0.34 -1.16 9.44
CA SER A 61 0.29 -0.42 8.18
C SER A 61 1.32 0.71 8.14
N LEU A 62 2.22 0.66 7.15
CA LEU A 62 3.10 1.77 6.76
C LEU A 62 2.43 2.74 5.77
N ARG A 63 1.14 2.50 5.45
CA ARG A 63 0.36 3.29 4.48
C ARG A 63 1.11 3.36 3.13
N ALA A 64 1.18 4.53 2.51
CA ALA A 64 1.91 4.79 1.26
C ALA A 64 3.07 5.81 1.46
N PHE A 65 3.80 5.67 2.58
CA PHE A 65 4.94 6.51 2.96
C PHE A 65 6.31 5.92 2.58
N HIS A 66 6.36 5.16 1.49
CA HIS A 66 7.57 4.49 0.97
C HIS A 66 8.79 5.42 0.77
N ASN A 67 8.58 6.72 0.60
CA ASN A 67 9.63 7.71 0.35
C ASN A 67 10.05 8.49 1.60
N SER A 68 9.47 8.20 2.76
CA SER A 68 9.82 8.84 4.03
C SER A 68 11.05 8.16 4.64
N PRO A 69 12.09 8.92 5.07
CA PRO A 69 13.27 8.34 5.71
C PRO A 69 12.96 7.49 6.95
N SER A 70 11.93 7.87 7.72
CA SER A 70 11.50 7.11 8.90
C SER A 70 10.92 5.73 8.55
N VAL A 71 10.16 5.64 7.46
CA VAL A 71 9.60 4.39 6.96
C VAL A 71 10.67 3.54 6.26
N GLU A 72 11.56 4.17 5.50
CA GLU A 72 12.70 3.50 4.86
C GLU A 72 13.63 2.84 5.89
N THR A 73 13.94 3.55 6.99
CA THR A 73 14.75 2.99 8.10
C THR A 73 14.08 1.76 8.71
N LEU A 74 12.75 1.75 8.78
CA LEU A 74 12.00 0.60 9.28
C LEU A 74 11.99 -0.56 8.27
N ILE A 75 11.78 -0.27 6.99
CA ILE A 75 11.85 -1.26 5.90
C ILE A 75 13.21 -1.96 5.93
N ALA A 76 14.32 -1.23 6.09
CA ALA A 76 15.66 -1.78 6.15
C ALA A 76 15.90 -2.76 7.32
N ARG A 77 15.04 -2.75 8.35
CA ARG A 77 15.11 -3.65 9.51
C ARG A 77 14.28 -4.92 9.35
N CYS A 78 13.37 -4.96 8.38
CA CYS A 78 12.66 -6.17 8.00
C CYS A 78 13.65 -7.21 7.41
N ASP A 79 13.28 -8.48 7.46
CA ASP A 79 14.17 -9.61 7.10
C ASP A 79 13.59 -10.53 6.01
N PHE A 80 12.47 -10.12 5.40
CA PHE A 80 11.82 -10.80 4.29
C PHE A 80 10.90 -9.83 3.56
N THR A 81 10.86 -9.86 2.23
CA THR A 81 9.92 -9.04 1.46
C THR A 81 9.04 -9.91 0.56
N LEU A 82 7.72 -9.80 0.73
CA LEU A 82 6.72 -10.32 -0.20
C LEU A 82 6.14 -9.16 -1.01
N VAL A 83 6.37 -9.15 -2.32
CA VAL A 83 5.80 -8.17 -3.24
C VAL A 83 4.59 -8.82 -3.93
N ALA A 84 3.38 -8.34 -3.65
CA ALA A 84 2.15 -8.91 -4.18
C ALA A 84 1.46 -7.95 -5.16
N GLY A 85 1.45 -8.31 -6.45
CA GLY A 85 0.72 -7.60 -7.50
C GLY A 85 1.19 -6.16 -7.72
N SER A 86 2.44 -5.85 -7.36
CA SER A 86 3.04 -4.53 -7.42
C SER A 86 4.07 -4.45 -8.53
N ARG A 87 4.05 -3.32 -9.24
CA ARG A 87 5.07 -2.98 -10.24
C ARG A 87 6.31 -2.35 -9.61
N LEU A 88 6.32 -2.03 -8.31
CA LEU A 88 7.43 -1.32 -7.65
C LEU A 88 7.87 -0.10 -8.48
N ARG A 89 6.93 0.81 -8.72
CA ARG A 89 7.11 1.95 -9.62
C ARG A 89 8.21 2.88 -9.10
N SER A 90 8.93 3.56 -9.99
CA SER A 90 10.01 4.49 -9.62
C SER A 90 9.60 5.54 -8.58
N ASN A 91 8.44 6.17 -8.72
CA ASN A 91 7.93 7.15 -7.76
C ASN A 91 7.56 6.53 -6.40
N GLU A 92 7.41 5.22 -6.34
CA GLU A 92 7.17 4.44 -5.14
C GLU A 92 8.45 3.89 -4.50
N THR A 93 9.56 3.91 -5.22
CA THR A 93 10.81 3.26 -4.82
C THR A 93 12.03 4.18 -4.96
N ARG A 94 11.81 5.50 -4.90
CA ARG A 94 12.86 6.52 -5.05
C ARG A 94 13.70 6.32 -6.30
N SER A 95 13.04 6.22 -7.46
CA SER A 95 13.70 5.89 -8.73
C SER A 95 14.50 4.59 -8.67
N TRP A 96 13.91 3.55 -8.07
CA TRP A 96 14.50 2.22 -7.89
C TRP A 96 15.74 2.16 -6.99
N THR A 97 15.97 3.19 -6.17
CA THR A 97 17.09 3.23 -5.21
C THR A 97 16.69 2.79 -3.80
N LEU A 98 15.40 2.63 -3.52
CA LEU A 98 14.93 2.10 -2.25
C LEU A 98 15.34 0.63 -2.12
N GLU A 99 16.19 0.31 -1.16
CA GLU A 99 16.58 -1.07 -0.88
C GLU A 99 15.44 -1.84 -0.21
N LEU A 100 15.15 -3.03 -0.73
CA LEU A 100 14.13 -3.93 -0.18
C LEU A 100 14.80 -5.15 0.47
N PRO A 101 14.40 -5.54 1.70
CA PRO A 101 14.97 -6.67 2.42
C PRO A 101 14.96 -7.98 1.64
N HIS A 102 16.05 -8.71 1.75
CA HIS A 102 16.17 -10.08 1.25
C HIS A 102 15.77 -11.11 2.31
N PRO A 103 15.19 -12.25 1.92
CA PRO A 103 14.88 -12.61 0.53
C PRO A 103 13.60 -11.91 0.02
N ARG A 104 13.61 -11.57 -1.27
CA ARG A 104 12.51 -10.92 -2.01
C ARG A 104 11.74 -11.95 -2.81
N VAL A 105 10.44 -12.07 -2.54
CA VAL A 105 9.54 -12.94 -3.26
C VAL A 105 8.48 -12.10 -3.96
N GLN A 106 8.32 -12.27 -5.27
CA GLN A 106 7.29 -11.58 -6.04
C GLN A 106 6.15 -12.53 -6.40
N ILE A 107 4.92 -12.03 -6.30
CA ILE A 107 3.70 -12.66 -6.80
C ILE A 107 3.12 -11.73 -7.85
N ASP A 108 2.95 -12.22 -9.07
CA ASP A 108 2.26 -11.50 -10.14
C ASP A 108 1.53 -12.49 -11.05
N ILE A 109 0.42 -12.07 -11.65
CA ILE A 109 -0.30 -12.90 -12.62
C ILE A 109 0.38 -12.84 -14.00
N ASP A 110 1.08 -11.75 -14.30
CA ASP A 110 1.81 -11.56 -15.55
C ASP A 110 3.25 -12.11 -15.40
N PRO A 111 3.62 -13.18 -16.12
CA PRO A 111 4.99 -13.70 -16.08
C PRO A 111 6.03 -12.67 -16.55
N ALA A 112 5.67 -11.72 -17.41
CA ALA A 112 6.59 -10.68 -17.88
C ALA A 112 6.87 -9.63 -16.80
N ALA A 113 6.14 -9.60 -15.69
CA ALA A 113 6.40 -8.71 -14.56
C ALA A 113 7.56 -9.20 -13.67
N ALA A 114 7.97 -10.47 -13.83
CA ALA A 114 9.03 -11.11 -13.05
C ALA A 114 10.33 -10.30 -13.11
N SER A 115 10.80 -9.86 -11.93
CA SER A 115 12.06 -9.12 -11.76
C SER A 115 12.23 -7.89 -12.66
N ARG A 116 11.15 -7.32 -13.21
CA ARG A 116 11.21 -6.23 -14.19
C ARG A 116 11.93 -4.98 -13.67
N ASN A 117 11.66 -4.63 -12.41
CA ASN A 117 12.16 -3.40 -11.78
C ASN A 117 13.09 -3.66 -10.59
N TYR A 118 13.01 -4.86 -9.98
CA TYR A 118 13.82 -5.28 -8.84
C TYR A 118 14.14 -6.76 -9.01
N LEU A 119 15.38 -7.17 -8.76
CA LEU A 119 15.75 -8.58 -8.84
C LEU A 119 15.12 -9.37 -7.67
N MET A 120 14.30 -10.37 -7.99
CA MET A 120 13.65 -11.20 -6.98
C MET A 120 14.42 -12.49 -6.73
N ASP A 121 14.50 -12.92 -5.47
CA ASP A 121 15.06 -14.25 -5.12
C ASP A 121 14.14 -15.38 -5.58
N ASN A 122 12.84 -15.11 -5.67
CA ASN A 122 11.85 -16.02 -6.22
C ASN A 122 10.67 -15.24 -6.83
N THR A 123 10.15 -15.70 -7.96
CA THR A 123 8.93 -15.16 -8.56
C THR A 123 7.89 -16.26 -8.71
N LEU A 124 6.65 -15.94 -8.34
CA LEU A 124 5.51 -16.83 -8.39
C LEU A 124 4.47 -16.25 -9.37
N VAL A 125 4.26 -16.95 -10.48
CA VAL A 125 3.23 -16.58 -11.45
C VAL A 125 1.89 -17.12 -10.96
N ALA A 126 1.07 -16.26 -10.33
CA ALA A 126 -0.20 -16.65 -9.73
C ALA A 126 -1.11 -15.43 -9.49
N ASP A 127 -2.41 -15.72 -9.33
CA ASP A 127 -3.35 -14.75 -8.77
C ASP A 127 -2.97 -14.44 -7.31
N CYS A 128 -2.79 -13.14 -7.01
CA CYS A 128 -2.44 -12.66 -5.68
C CYS A 128 -3.50 -13.00 -4.63
N SER A 129 -4.80 -12.94 -4.96
CA SER A 129 -5.89 -13.23 -4.04
C SER A 129 -5.85 -14.67 -3.55
N VAL A 130 -5.67 -15.62 -4.48
CA VAL A 130 -5.58 -17.06 -4.18
C VAL A 130 -4.36 -17.35 -3.31
N LEU A 131 -3.21 -16.78 -3.66
CA LEU A 131 -1.97 -17.07 -2.95
C LEU A 131 -1.93 -16.41 -1.56
N LEU A 132 -2.36 -15.16 -1.44
CA LEU A 132 -2.45 -14.47 -0.15
C LEU A 132 -3.47 -15.14 0.78
N ALA A 133 -4.63 -15.58 0.28
CA ALA A 133 -5.60 -16.34 1.07
C ALA A 133 -5.01 -17.65 1.60
N THR A 134 -4.26 -18.37 0.75
CA THR A 134 -3.54 -19.58 1.16
C THR A 134 -2.49 -19.28 2.24
N LEU A 135 -1.75 -18.18 2.10
CA LEU A 135 -0.75 -17.77 3.08
C LEU A 135 -1.38 -17.38 4.41
N ALA A 136 -2.47 -16.62 4.39
CA ALA A 136 -3.23 -16.24 5.58
C ALA A 136 -3.71 -17.47 6.36
N ASN A 137 -4.22 -18.50 5.66
CA ASN A 137 -4.62 -19.75 6.31
C ASN A 137 -3.42 -20.49 6.93
N LYS A 138 -2.26 -20.51 6.26
CA LYS A 138 -1.03 -21.13 6.80
C LYS A 138 -0.36 -20.32 7.90
N ALA A 139 -0.69 -19.04 8.01
CA ALA A 139 -0.22 -18.13 9.04
C ALA A 139 -1.05 -18.20 10.33
N GLN A 140 -2.16 -18.94 10.36
CA GLN A 140 -2.96 -19.09 11.58
C GLN A 140 -2.11 -19.64 12.73
N GLY A 141 -2.19 -18.98 13.89
CA GLY A 141 -1.39 -19.30 15.08
C GLY A 141 0.09 -18.90 15.00
N ARG A 142 0.50 -18.17 13.95
CA ARG A 142 1.81 -17.52 13.88
C ARG A 142 1.71 -16.11 14.42
N GLU A 143 2.78 -15.68 15.07
CA GLU A 143 2.99 -14.30 15.47
C GLU A 143 4.38 -13.87 14.98
N TRP A 144 4.39 -12.85 14.13
CA TRP A 144 5.56 -12.11 13.71
C TRP A 144 5.61 -10.77 14.46
N GLY A 145 6.79 -10.18 14.55
CA GLY A 145 6.97 -8.92 15.27
C GLY A 145 6.59 -9.04 16.76
N ASN A 146 6.25 -7.90 17.36
CA ASN A 146 5.74 -7.76 18.72
C ASN A 146 5.18 -6.34 18.91
N ALA A 147 4.61 -6.05 20.08
CA ALA A 147 4.06 -4.72 20.38
C ALA A 147 5.09 -3.58 20.27
N GLN A 148 6.38 -3.84 20.55
CA GLN A 148 7.43 -2.85 20.39
C GLN A 148 7.67 -2.52 18.91
N TRP A 149 7.63 -3.53 18.04
CA TRP A 149 7.72 -3.36 16.60
C TRP A 149 6.51 -2.59 16.04
N ASP A 150 5.30 -2.94 16.47
CA ASP A 150 4.08 -2.23 16.09
C ASP A 150 4.15 -0.75 16.49
N ALA A 151 4.65 -0.45 17.69
CA ALA A 151 4.88 0.94 18.12
C ALA A 151 5.91 1.68 17.23
N GLN A 152 6.95 0.99 16.76
CA GLN A 152 7.92 1.57 15.82
C GLN A 152 7.31 1.83 14.44
N VAL A 153 6.44 0.93 13.94
CA VAL A 153 5.65 1.16 12.72
C VAL A 153 4.81 2.43 12.86
N GLN A 154 4.04 2.54 13.93
CA GLN A 154 3.17 3.69 14.17
C GLN A 154 3.97 4.98 14.32
N GLN A 155 5.10 4.96 15.04
CA GLN A 155 5.96 6.12 15.18
C GLN A 155 6.57 6.56 13.84
N ALA A 156 7.03 5.62 13.01
CA ALA A 156 7.57 5.94 11.69
C ALA A 156 6.50 6.59 10.80
N VAL A 157 5.28 6.07 10.82
CA VAL A 157 4.14 6.68 10.09
C VAL A 157 3.81 8.06 10.62
N ALA A 158 3.78 8.25 11.94
CA ALA A 158 3.51 9.56 12.55
C ALA A 158 4.57 10.60 12.15
N THR A 159 5.86 10.23 12.20
CA THR A 159 6.96 11.09 11.75
C THR A 159 6.84 11.42 10.25
N ALA A 160 6.54 10.42 9.41
CA ALA A 160 6.34 10.62 7.98
C ALA A 160 5.16 11.56 7.68
N GLU A 161 4.06 11.40 8.40
CA GLU A 161 2.87 12.24 8.26
C GLU A 161 3.15 13.67 8.72
N GLN A 162 3.83 13.87 9.85
CA GLN A 162 4.21 15.18 10.34
C GLN A 162 5.09 15.91 9.32
N GLY A 163 6.14 15.26 8.81
CA GLY A 163 7.01 15.86 7.79
C GLY A 163 6.25 16.21 6.51
N LEU A 164 5.28 15.38 6.09
CA LEU A 164 4.41 15.70 4.97
C LEU A 164 3.50 16.90 5.27
N ARG A 165 2.91 16.98 6.47
CA ARG A 165 2.07 18.11 6.88
C ARG A 165 2.85 19.42 6.87
N GLU A 166 4.08 19.41 7.39
CA GLU A 166 4.99 20.57 7.36
C GLU A 166 5.32 20.99 5.93
N GLN A 167 5.64 20.03 5.05
CA GLN A 167 5.89 20.30 3.63
C GLN A 167 4.68 20.90 2.91
N CYS A 168 3.46 20.49 3.27
CA CYS A 168 2.23 20.92 2.59
C CYS A 168 1.65 22.22 3.14
N GLY A 169 2.06 22.65 4.34
CA GLY A 169 1.58 23.88 4.97
C GLY A 169 0.05 23.94 5.04
N ALA A 170 -0.54 25.00 4.46
CA ALA A 170 -1.98 25.24 4.51
C ALA A 170 -2.82 24.11 3.90
N TYR A 171 -2.28 23.35 2.93
CA TYR A 171 -3.00 22.23 2.31
C TYR A 171 -3.29 21.08 3.28
N ALA A 172 -2.51 20.93 4.37
CA ALA A 172 -2.82 19.96 5.40
C ALA A 172 -4.20 20.23 6.04
N LYS A 173 -4.56 21.51 6.22
CA LYS A 173 -5.88 21.90 6.77
C LYS A 173 -7.03 21.57 5.82
N LEU A 174 -6.80 21.64 4.51
CA LEU A 174 -7.79 21.22 3.51
C LEU A 174 -8.03 19.70 3.60
N ASN A 175 -6.97 18.91 3.76
CA ASN A 175 -7.11 17.48 3.97
C ASN A 175 -7.92 17.18 5.25
N ASP A 176 -7.64 17.88 6.35
CA ASP A 176 -8.38 17.72 7.61
C ASP A 176 -9.86 18.08 7.47
N ALA A 177 -10.17 19.14 6.71
CA ALA A 177 -11.56 19.51 6.42
C ALA A 177 -12.28 18.44 5.57
N ILE A 178 -11.60 17.85 4.59
CA ILE A 178 -12.16 16.76 3.77
C ILE A 178 -12.39 15.52 4.65
N ASP A 179 -11.42 15.12 5.46
CA ASP A 179 -11.51 13.94 6.34
C ASP A 179 -12.65 14.09 7.35
N ASN A 180 -12.84 15.28 7.93
CA ASN A 180 -13.93 15.56 8.88
C ASN A 180 -15.32 15.62 8.22
N ALA A 181 -15.40 16.07 6.97
CA ALA A 181 -16.68 16.23 6.27
C ALA A 181 -17.12 14.95 5.54
N LEU A 182 -16.17 14.11 5.14
CA LEU A 182 -16.43 12.91 4.37
C LEU A 182 -16.80 11.75 5.32
N PRO A 183 -17.88 11.01 5.06
CA PRO A 183 -18.20 9.80 5.82
C PRO A 183 -17.06 8.76 5.78
N ASN A 184 -17.03 7.86 6.76
CA ASN A 184 -16.02 6.80 6.86
C ASN A 184 -15.93 5.90 5.63
N ASP A 185 -17.03 5.75 4.88
CA ASP A 185 -17.14 4.99 3.63
C ASP A 185 -17.05 5.88 2.37
N GLY A 186 -16.72 7.16 2.52
CA GLY A 186 -16.63 8.10 1.41
C GLY A 186 -15.44 7.85 0.48
N LEU A 187 -15.55 8.37 -0.73
CA LEU A 187 -14.61 8.13 -1.81
C LEU A 187 -13.88 9.41 -2.18
N LEU A 188 -12.55 9.39 -2.13
CA LEU A 188 -11.72 10.47 -2.64
C LEU A 188 -11.21 10.10 -4.04
N VAL A 189 -11.52 10.93 -5.02
CA VAL A 189 -10.96 10.86 -6.37
C VAL A 189 -10.00 12.02 -6.56
N ARG A 190 -8.79 11.75 -7.02
CA ARG A 190 -7.73 12.76 -7.16
C ARG A 190 -7.23 12.86 -8.59
N ASP A 191 -7.04 14.10 -9.03
CA ASP A 191 -6.28 14.38 -10.24
C ASP A 191 -4.77 14.28 -9.98
N ILE A 192 -3.99 14.16 -11.05
CA ILE A 192 -2.52 14.10 -11.00
C ILE A 192 -1.97 15.53 -11.04
N THR A 193 -1.99 16.21 -9.90
CA THR A 193 -1.40 17.54 -9.69
C THR A 193 -0.62 17.57 -8.38
N VAL A 194 -0.05 18.70 -7.96
CA VAL A 194 0.59 18.82 -6.64
C VAL A 194 -0.39 18.39 -5.53
N SER A 195 -1.65 18.83 -5.62
CA SER A 195 -2.66 18.53 -4.61
C SER A 195 -2.93 17.02 -4.49
N GLY A 196 -3.16 16.35 -5.61
CA GLY A 196 -3.42 14.92 -5.62
C GLY A 196 -2.17 14.08 -5.39
N SER A 197 -1.02 14.45 -5.93
CA SER A 197 0.18 13.60 -5.95
C SER A 197 1.01 13.70 -4.68
N LEU A 198 1.06 14.87 -4.06
CA LEU A 198 1.86 15.10 -2.85
C LEU A 198 1.10 14.68 -1.60
N TRP A 199 0.00 15.37 -1.28
CA TRP A 199 -0.70 15.22 -0.01
C TRP A 199 -1.98 14.40 -0.11
N GLY A 200 -2.80 14.56 -1.14
CA GLY A 200 -4.04 13.78 -1.28
C GLY A 200 -3.77 12.27 -1.39
N SER A 201 -2.60 11.89 -1.93
CA SER A 201 -2.17 10.50 -2.04
C SER A 201 -1.79 9.85 -0.71
N ARG A 202 -1.50 10.63 0.34
CA ARG A 202 -0.83 10.18 1.57
C ARG A 202 -1.47 10.67 2.88
N LEU A 203 -2.00 11.89 2.95
CA LEU A 203 -2.64 12.41 4.16
C LEU A 203 -4.05 11.85 4.34
N PHE A 204 -4.86 11.80 3.27
CA PHE A 204 -6.19 11.23 3.30
C PHE A 204 -6.16 9.76 3.75
N ARG A 205 -7.07 9.39 4.66
CA ARG A 205 -7.15 8.05 5.25
C ARG A 205 -7.90 7.10 4.31
N ALA A 206 -7.25 6.01 3.93
CA ALA A 206 -7.89 4.95 3.17
C ALA A 206 -8.30 3.81 4.12
N ASN A 207 -9.61 3.66 4.33
CA ASN A 207 -10.17 2.62 5.21
C ASN A 207 -10.62 1.36 4.47
N GLY A 208 -10.46 1.33 3.14
CA GLY A 208 -10.82 0.21 2.29
C GLY A 208 -10.26 0.34 0.87
N PRO A 209 -10.24 -0.77 0.11
CA PRO A 209 -9.82 -0.76 -1.30
C PRO A 209 -10.65 0.23 -2.11
N LEU A 210 -10.01 0.84 -3.12
CA LEU A 210 -10.67 1.76 -4.06
C LEU A 210 -11.37 2.97 -3.41
N MET A 211 -10.95 3.38 -2.20
CA MET A 211 -11.43 4.60 -1.54
C MET A 211 -10.60 5.85 -1.86
N ASN A 212 -9.43 5.65 -2.45
CA ASN A 212 -8.49 6.70 -2.81
C ASN A 212 -8.07 6.53 -4.29
N ILE A 213 -8.91 7.02 -5.20
CA ILE A 213 -8.89 6.77 -6.64
C ILE A 213 -8.06 7.83 -7.36
N HIS A 214 -7.28 7.41 -8.36
CA HIS A 214 -6.49 8.31 -9.20
C HIS A 214 -6.14 7.65 -10.54
N SER A 215 -5.66 8.45 -11.50
CA SER A 215 -5.17 7.95 -12.78
C SER A 215 -3.84 7.22 -12.64
N LEU A 216 -3.80 5.95 -13.06
CA LEU A 216 -2.57 5.14 -13.06
C LEU A 216 -1.56 5.61 -14.11
N ALA A 217 -2.04 6.16 -15.22
CA ALA A 217 -1.23 6.67 -16.32
C ALA A 217 -0.50 7.98 -15.96
N GLY A 218 -0.85 8.63 -14.84
CA GLY A 218 -0.28 9.93 -14.48
C GLY A 218 -0.85 11.10 -15.29
N ALA A 219 -1.95 10.91 -16.02
CA ALA A 219 -2.56 11.95 -16.84
C ALA A 219 -3.27 13.01 -15.98
N ILE A 220 -3.00 14.27 -16.27
CA ILE A 220 -3.67 15.44 -15.69
C ILE A 220 -5.03 15.63 -16.37
N GLY A 221 -6.06 16.03 -15.62
CA GLY A 221 -7.40 16.33 -16.12
C GLY A 221 -8.37 15.14 -16.03
N MET A 222 -7.89 13.99 -15.54
CA MET A 222 -8.73 12.80 -15.36
C MET A 222 -9.55 12.84 -14.07
N GLY A 223 -9.26 13.75 -13.14
CA GLY A 223 -9.89 13.78 -11.82
C GLY A 223 -11.41 13.98 -11.89
N LEU A 224 -11.88 14.95 -12.68
CA LEU A 224 -13.31 15.23 -12.84
C LEU A 224 -14.11 14.08 -13.49
N PRO A 225 -13.74 13.56 -14.69
CA PRO A 225 -14.49 12.46 -15.28
C PRO A 225 -14.45 11.18 -14.43
N MET A 226 -13.33 10.89 -13.75
CA MET A 226 -13.26 9.78 -12.80
C MET A 226 -14.17 9.98 -11.59
N ALA A 227 -14.29 11.21 -11.07
CA ALA A 227 -15.20 11.51 -9.96
C ALA A 227 -16.66 11.31 -10.34
N ILE A 228 -17.05 11.75 -11.54
CA ILE A 228 -18.39 11.52 -12.10
C ILE A 228 -18.66 10.02 -12.23
N GLY A 229 -17.77 9.26 -12.87
CA GLY A 229 -17.92 7.81 -13.02
C GLY A 229 -17.99 7.08 -11.68
N THR A 230 -17.18 7.51 -10.70
CA THR A 230 -17.18 6.97 -9.33
C THR A 230 -18.53 7.21 -8.65
N ALA A 231 -19.09 8.42 -8.76
CA ALA A 231 -20.39 8.74 -8.19
C ALA A 231 -21.53 7.95 -8.85
N ILE A 232 -21.50 7.79 -10.17
CA ILE A 232 -22.48 6.97 -10.91
C ILE A 232 -22.42 5.50 -10.45
N ALA A 233 -21.21 4.95 -10.29
CA ALA A 233 -21.03 3.57 -9.84
C ALA A 233 -21.35 3.34 -8.34
N ASN A 234 -21.39 4.41 -7.54
CA ASN A 234 -21.58 4.34 -6.09
C ASN A 234 -22.67 5.33 -5.63
N PRO A 235 -23.95 5.14 -6.04
CA PRO A 235 -25.01 6.13 -5.82
C PRO A 235 -25.34 6.41 -4.34
N GLN A 236 -24.93 5.53 -3.43
CA GLN A 236 -25.16 5.66 -1.99
C GLN A 236 -23.97 6.23 -1.22
N ARG A 237 -22.81 6.44 -1.86
CA ARG A 237 -21.58 6.89 -1.21
C ARG A 237 -21.26 8.32 -1.59
N LYS A 238 -20.71 9.09 -0.65
CA LYS A 238 -20.24 10.45 -0.94
C LYS A 238 -18.91 10.39 -1.69
N VAL A 239 -18.81 11.15 -2.77
CA VAL A 239 -17.61 11.26 -3.60
C VAL A 239 -17.09 12.69 -3.55
N VAL A 240 -15.80 12.84 -3.25
CA VAL A 240 -15.09 14.11 -3.33
C VAL A 240 -14.07 14.01 -4.45
N GLY A 241 -14.19 14.88 -5.45
CA GLY A 241 -13.20 15.04 -6.51
C GLY A 241 -12.22 16.16 -6.14
N LEU A 242 -10.96 15.82 -5.86
CA LEU A 242 -9.87 16.76 -5.69
C LEU A 242 -9.20 17.03 -7.04
N VAL A 243 -9.59 18.15 -7.65
CA VAL A 243 -9.05 18.67 -8.90
C VAL A 243 -8.31 19.99 -8.63
N ALA A 244 -7.27 20.27 -9.40
CA ALA A 244 -6.56 21.54 -9.34
C ALA A 244 -6.36 22.09 -10.76
N THR A 245 -6.21 23.40 -10.85
CA THR A 245 -5.86 24.08 -12.10
C THR A 245 -4.45 23.68 -12.55
N ALA A 246 -4.26 23.49 -13.86
CA ALA A 246 -2.97 23.09 -14.44
C ALA A 246 -1.98 24.27 -14.62
N ALA A 247 -2.14 25.34 -13.85
CA ALA A 247 -1.35 26.57 -13.97
C ALA A 247 -0.10 26.54 -13.07
#